data_AF-A0A6C0BR49-F1
#
_entry.id   AF-A0A6C0BR49-F1
#
_cell.length_a   1.000
_cell.length_b   1.000
_cell.length_c   1.000
_cell.angle_alpha   90.00
_cell.angle_beta   90.00
_cell.angle_gamma   90.00
#
_symmetry.space_group_name_H-M   'P 1'
#
loop_
_entity.id
_entity.type
_entity.pdbx_description
1 polymer ?
#
loop_
_entity_poly.entity_id
_entity_poly.type
_entity_poly.pdbx_seq_one_letter_code
_entity_poly.pdbx_strand_id
1 'polypeptide(L)'
;MKKETTFSISDLSSKNKVAVPITKGICSLDKGRVVIDTFDPYREMYVDLPRSTNQLGGAQFSYSFWLRRGVGTEEILKNKIIFYRGVEIKDDGSDLQKGYVYQRGSGDTGSYSGDQNIEHKQFQPENVNEYTGSDIEKNEKLRKDKLRNRVDKCPLIRFGQSPNSIRIEFNSIRNPHLFVDLDSDVFGMIKSSKKNPHYNLITFSIQDNFDFGGIEKGIKVDAFIDDALVKTQSFEKNSLKINNGPIVLFASNRDLDGVGIVDADIVDLTYYNYALKTEEIDSIYNKGFKEQVCQLPDSWRSKKLNNNYRKINLYNETKQI
;
A
#
# COMPACT_ATOMS: atom_id res chain seq x y z
N MET A 1 -30.05 -37.43 -28.75
CA MET A 1 -30.01 -35.98 -28.47
C MET A 1 -28.95 -35.72 -27.40
N LYS A 2 -27.76 -35.26 -27.81
CA LYS A 2 -26.73 -34.77 -26.88
C LYS A 2 -27.15 -33.37 -26.44
N LYS A 3 -27.33 -33.15 -25.13
CA LYS A 3 -27.49 -31.82 -24.56
C LYS A 3 -26.16 -31.08 -24.71
N GLU A 4 -26.13 -30.08 -25.57
CA GLU A 4 -25.06 -29.09 -25.56
C GLU A 4 -25.23 -28.26 -24.29
N THR A 5 -24.33 -28.46 -23.33
CA THR A 5 -24.19 -27.57 -22.18
C THR A 5 -23.43 -26.34 -22.65
N THR A 6 -24.16 -25.27 -22.97
CA THR A 6 -23.57 -23.97 -23.25
C THR A 6 -22.95 -23.43 -21.96
N PHE A 7 -21.62 -23.54 -21.85
CA PHE A 7 -20.86 -22.88 -20.78
C PHE A 7 -20.84 -21.37 -21.07
N SER A 8 -21.56 -20.59 -20.26
CA SER A 8 -21.49 -19.13 -20.29
C SER A 8 -20.14 -18.65 -19.76
N ILE A 9 -19.42 -17.86 -20.57
CA ILE A 9 -18.11 -17.26 -20.24
C ILE A 9 -18.18 -16.35 -18.99
N SER A 10 -19.38 -15.91 -18.58
CA SER A 10 -19.62 -15.18 -17.33
C SER A 10 -19.22 -15.95 -16.06
N ASP A 11 -19.18 -17.29 -16.11
CA ASP A 11 -18.87 -18.14 -14.94
C ASP A 11 -17.37 -18.38 -14.70
N LEU A 12 -16.49 -18.00 -15.64
CA LEU A 12 -15.04 -18.09 -15.40
C LEU A 12 -14.48 -16.92 -14.57
N SER A 13 -15.21 -15.81 -14.47
CA SER A 13 -14.78 -14.62 -13.73
C SER A 13 -14.92 -14.77 -12.20
N SER A 14 -15.73 -15.71 -11.71
CA SER A 14 -16.02 -15.86 -10.26
C SER A 14 -15.08 -16.83 -9.54
N LYS A 15 -14.38 -17.72 -10.24
CA LYS A 15 -13.55 -18.77 -9.62
C LYS A 15 -12.16 -18.33 -9.13
N ASN A 16 -11.72 -17.11 -9.44
CA ASN A 16 -10.37 -16.63 -9.08
C ASN A 16 -10.38 -15.38 -8.18
N LYS A 17 -11.50 -15.07 -7.52
CA LYS A 17 -11.57 -13.99 -6.52
C LYS A 17 -10.83 -14.41 -5.25
N VAL A 18 -9.78 -13.67 -4.92
CA VAL A 18 -8.93 -13.89 -3.74
C VAL A 18 -8.87 -12.61 -2.92
N ALA A 19 -9.12 -12.75 -1.63
CA ALA A 19 -8.89 -11.71 -0.62
C ALA A 19 -7.69 -12.11 0.23
N VAL A 20 -6.70 -11.23 0.33
CA VAL A 20 -5.45 -11.45 1.04
C VAL A 20 -5.32 -10.41 2.16
N PRO A 21 -5.42 -10.82 3.43
CA PRO A 21 -5.16 -9.90 4.53
C PRO A 21 -3.68 -9.52 4.51
N ILE A 22 -3.40 -8.22 4.63
CA ILE A 22 -2.06 -7.65 4.76
C ILE A 22 -1.76 -7.35 6.23
N THR A 23 -2.76 -6.82 6.95
CA THR A 23 -2.75 -6.72 8.41
C THR A 23 -4.02 -7.33 8.98
N LYS A 24 -3.98 -7.72 10.25
CA LYS A 24 -5.19 -8.05 11.03
C LYS A 24 -5.17 -7.33 12.36
N GLY A 25 -6.33 -6.92 12.86
CA GLY A 25 -6.43 -6.18 14.11
C GLY A 25 -6.01 -4.73 14.00
N ILE A 26 -6.02 -4.05 15.13
CA ILE A 26 -5.86 -2.60 15.26
C ILE A 26 -4.37 -2.26 15.22
N CYS A 27 -3.93 -1.63 14.15
CA CYS A 27 -2.57 -1.17 13.91
C CYS A 27 -2.48 0.35 13.98
N SER A 28 -1.83 0.85 15.04
CA SER A 28 -1.56 2.28 15.19
C SER A 28 -0.64 2.80 14.10
N LEU A 29 -0.95 4.00 13.61
CA LEU A 29 -0.13 4.73 12.65
C LEU A 29 1.11 5.36 13.33
N ASP A 30 1.22 5.33 14.66
CA ASP A 30 2.45 5.70 15.37
C ASP A 30 3.58 4.68 15.18
N LYS A 31 3.26 3.48 14.68
CA LYS A 31 4.23 2.43 14.46
C LYS A 31 5.29 2.86 13.45
N GLY A 32 6.50 2.38 13.68
CA GLY A 32 7.59 2.53 12.72
C GLY A 32 7.26 1.86 11.38
N ARG A 33 7.96 2.32 10.34
CA ARG A 33 7.87 1.77 8.98
C ARG A 33 7.95 0.24 8.98
N VAL A 34 6.99 -0.41 8.33
CA VAL A 34 6.98 -1.88 8.12
C VAL A 34 7.04 -2.17 6.62
N VAL A 35 7.85 -3.16 6.22
CA VAL A 35 7.98 -3.60 4.83
C VAL A 35 7.54 -5.05 4.71
N ILE A 36 6.55 -5.30 3.86
CA ILE A 36 5.96 -6.62 3.57
C ILE A 36 6.41 -7.03 2.17
N ASP A 37 7.10 -8.15 2.07
CA ASP A 37 7.56 -8.69 0.79
C ASP A 37 6.38 -9.28 0.00
N THR A 38 6.31 -9.03 -1.30
CA THR A 38 5.24 -9.55 -2.18
C THR A 38 5.78 -10.28 -3.40
N PHE A 39 7.07 -10.64 -3.39
CA PHE A 39 7.80 -11.22 -4.52
C PHE A 39 8.54 -12.50 -4.13
N ASP A 40 9.25 -12.51 -2.99
CA ASP A 40 10.10 -13.61 -2.57
C ASP A 40 9.43 -14.43 -1.45
N PRO A 41 8.95 -15.66 -1.75
CA PRO A 41 8.25 -16.50 -0.78
C PRO A 41 9.10 -16.94 0.41
N TYR A 42 10.43 -16.81 0.31
CA TYR A 42 11.38 -17.19 1.35
C TYR A 42 11.69 -16.05 2.32
N ARG A 43 11.22 -14.82 2.04
CA ARG A 43 11.40 -13.68 2.95
C ARG A 43 10.41 -13.74 4.12
N GLU A 44 10.86 -13.24 5.26
CA GLU A 44 9.96 -12.92 6.37
C GLU A 44 8.91 -11.89 5.93
N MET A 45 7.73 -11.95 6.54
CA MET A 45 6.59 -11.12 6.16
C MET A 45 6.12 -11.25 4.69
N TYR A 46 6.48 -12.33 3.97
CA TYR A 46 5.99 -12.53 2.61
C TYR A 46 4.47 -12.74 2.54
N VAL A 47 3.84 -12.05 1.60
CA VAL A 47 2.44 -12.18 1.22
C VAL A 47 2.30 -12.23 -0.29
N ASP A 48 1.72 -13.32 -0.82
CA ASP A 48 1.38 -13.39 -2.23
C ASP A 48 0.15 -12.53 -2.54
N LEU A 49 0.29 -11.61 -3.50
CA LEU A 49 -0.78 -10.73 -3.96
C LEU A 49 -1.10 -11.08 -5.42
N PRO A 50 -2.00 -12.05 -5.65
CA PRO A 50 -2.28 -12.55 -6.98
C PRO A 50 -2.85 -11.44 -7.86
N ARG A 51 -2.38 -11.37 -9.09
CA ARG A 51 -2.90 -10.42 -10.08
C ARG A 51 -4.22 -10.92 -10.66
N SER A 52 -4.96 -10.01 -11.24
CA SER A 52 -6.22 -10.31 -11.94
C SER A 52 -6.45 -9.34 -13.07
N THR A 53 -7.09 -9.83 -14.12
CA THR A 53 -7.51 -9.07 -15.27
C THR A 53 -9.03 -9.07 -15.36
N ASN A 54 -9.61 -7.92 -15.68
CA ASN A 54 -11.02 -7.81 -16.00
C ASN A 54 -11.32 -8.46 -17.37
N GLN A 55 -12.60 -8.52 -17.72
CA GLN A 55 -13.06 -9.12 -18.99
C GLN A 55 -12.53 -8.40 -20.23
N LEU A 56 -12.08 -7.15 -20.08
CA LEU A 56 -11.50 -6.35 -21.15
C LEU A 56 -9.97 -6.48 -21.21
N GLY A 57 -9.33 -7.29 -20.36
CA GLY A 57 -7.89 -7.52 -20.34
C GLY A 57 -7.08 -6.47 -19.58
N GLY A 58 -7.72 -5.53 -18.89
CA GLY A 58 -7.05 -4.58 -18.00
C GLY A 58 -6.91 -5.13 -16.58
N ALA A 59 -5.93 -4.64 -15.82
CA ALA A 59 -5.77 -5.03 -14.42
C ALA A 59 -6.95 -4.60 -13.55
N GLN A 60 -7.28 -5.38 -12.53
CA GLN A 60 -8.26 -5.02 -11.52
C GLN A 60 -7.85 -5.46 -10.12
N PHE A 61 -8.12 -4.61 -9.14
CA PHE A 61 -7.91 -4.93 -7.72
C PHE A 61 -8.59 -3.90 -6.82
N SER A 62 -8.69 -4.22 -5.53
CA SER A 62 -9.17 -3.32 -4.49
C SER A 62 -8.34 -3.44 -3.23
N TYR A 63 -8.39 -2.41 -2.40
CA TYR A 63 -7.97 -2.49 -1.00
C TYR A 63 -9.11 -2.01 -0.11
N SER A 64 -9.22 -2.62 1.06
CA SER A 64 -10.17 -2.23 2.10
C SER A 64 -9.49 -2.24 3.47
N PHE A 65 -9.79 -1.25 4.31
CA PHE A 65 -9.33 -1.18 5.70
C PHE A 65 -10.26 -0.28 6.50
N TRP A 66 -10.40 -0.56 7.79
CA TRP A 66 -11.07 0.37 8.70
C TRP A 66 -10.10 1.45 9.15
N LEU A 67 -10.57 2.68 9.27
CA LEU A 67 -9.77 3.83 9.69
C LEU A 67 -10.44 4.50 10.90
N ARG A 68 -9.66 4.71 11.97
CA ARG A 68 -10.00 5.61 13.07
C ARG A 68 -9.04 6.78 13.08
N ARG A 69 -9.59 7.97 13.30
CA ARG A 69 -8.83 9.21 13.53
C ARG A 69 -9.15 9.76 14.91
N GLY A 70 -8.13 10.14 15.65
CA GLY A 70 -8.24 10.83 16.92
C GLY A 70 -8.72 12.26 16.76
N VAL A 71 -9.39 12.79 17.78
CA VAL A 71 -9.83 14.19 17.80
C VAL A 71 -8.61 15.11 17.83
N GLY A 72 -8.53 16.09 16.91
CA GLY A 72 -7.45 17.07 16.87
C GLY A 72 -6.16 16.57 16.21
N THR A 73 -6.22 15.45 15.49
CA THR A 73 -5.06 14.87 14.79
C THR A 73 -4.91 15.33 13.35
N GLU A 74 -5.84 16.15 12.86
CA GLU A 74 -5.97 16.51 11.44
C GLU A 74 -4.69 17.13 10.88
N GLU A 75 -4.04 18.01 11.65
CA GLU A 75 -2.79 18.67 11.25
C GLU A 75 -1.59 17.70 11.24
N ILE A 76 -1.49 16.85 12.27
CA ILE A 76 -0.39 15.87 12.40
C ILE A 76 -0.48 14.78 11.33
N LEU A 77 -1.70 14.45 10.91
CA LEU A 77 -1.93 13.45 9.89
C LEU A 77 -1.66 13.97 8.47
N LYS A 78 -1.55 15.28 8.23
CA LYS A 78 -1.35 15.82 6.87
C LYS A 78 -0.19 15.14 6.15
N ASN A 79 -0.48 14.65 4.95
CA ASN A 79 0.45 13.90 4.09
C ASN A 79 1.01 12.60 4.68
N LYS A 80 0.65 12.21 5.91
CA LYS A 80 1.14 10.97 6.51
C LYS A 80 0.69 9.78 5.67
N ILE A 81 1.65 8.93 5.30
CA ILE A 81 1.39 7.77 4.45
C ILE A 81 0.88 6.63 5.33
N ILE A 82 -0.27 6.08 4.94
CA ILE A 82 -0.84 4.88 5.58
C ILE A 82 -0.11 3.67 5.04
N PHE A 83 -0.12 3.50 3.71
CA PHE A 83 0.67 2.48 3.03
C PHE A 83 0.88 2.82 1.56
N TYR A 84 1.85 2.16 0.94
CA TYR A 84 1.92 2.07 -0.52
C TYR A 84 2.36 0.67 -0.94
N ARG A 85 2.02 0.28 -2.17
CA ARG A 85 2.65 -0.83 -2.89
C ARG A 85 3.55 -0.25 -3.96
N GLY A 86 4.85 -0.49 -3.86
CA GLY A 86 5.77 0.23 -4.72
C GLY A 86 7.24 0.07 -4.39
N VAL A 87 8.05 0.70 -5.23
CA VAL A 87 9.50 0.78 -5.02
C VAL A 87 9.87 2.24 -4.81
N GLU A 88 10.58 2.52 -3.71
CA GLU A 88 11.25 3.80 -3.51
C GLU A 88 12.40 3.92 -4.50
N ILE A 89 12.29 4.88 -5.40
CA ILE A 89 13.38 5.38 -6.21
C ILE A 89 14.26 6.19 -5.25
N LYS A 90 15.39 5.61 -4.86
CA LYS A 90 16.39 6.33 -4.08
C LYS A 90 16.89 7.47 -4.96
N ASP A 91 16.78 8.71 -4.47
CA ASP A 91 17.70 9.76 -4.92
C ASP A 91 19.07 9.32 -4.39
N ASP A 92 19.85 8.70 -5.24
CA ASP A 92 21.28 8.55 -5.07
C ASP A 92 21.92 9.94 -5.09
N GLY A 93 21.83 10.62 -3.93
CA GLY A 93 22.71 11.74 -3.59
C GLY A 93 24.13 11.27 -3.33
N SER A 94 24.63 10.35 -4.16
CA SER A 94 25.97 9.85 -4.12
C SER A 94 26.35 9.22 -5.49
N ASP A 95 27.45 9.57 -6.17
CA ASP A 95 28.71 10.12 -5.67
C ASP A 95 28.87 9.83 -4.18
N LEU A 96 29.03 8.53 -3.90
CA LEU A 96 29.45 7.90 -2.65
C LEU A 96 28.43 6.98 -1.93
N GLN A 97 28.37 5.77 -2.47
CA GLN A 97 28.53 4.51 -1.75
C GLN A 97 27.31 3.82 -1.11
N LYS A 98 27.08 2.62 -1.66
CA LYS A 98 26.51 1.38 -1.09
C LYS A 98 24.98 1.20 -1.15
N GLY A 99 24.51 1.08 -2.39
CA GLY A 99 24.03 -0.18 -2.96
C GLY A 99 23.28 -1.16 -2.05
N TYR A 100 21.95 -1.07 -2.07
CA TYR A 100 21.11 -2.27 -2.19
C TYR A 100 20.41 -2.16 -3.54
N VAL A 101 21.08 -2.67 -4.57
CA VAL A 101 20.56 -2.84 -5.92
C VAL A 101 20.01 -4.26 -5.96
N TYR A 102 18.71 -4.41 -6.19
CA TYR A 102 18.16 -5.71 -6.60
C TYR A 102 18.65 -5.97 -8.02
N GLN A 103 19.78 -6.67 -8.15
CA GLN A 103 20.32 -7.08 -9.44
C GLN A 103 19.43 -8.17 -10.03
N ARG A 104 18.85 -7.84 -11.18
CA ARG A 104 18.30 -8.79 -12.15
C ARG A 104 19.51 -9.57 -12.70
N GLY A 105 19.58 -10.86 -12.42
CA GLY A 105 20.64 -11.72 -12.94
C GLY A 105 20.60 -11.78 -14.46
N SER A 106 21.71 -11.38 -15.08
CA SER A 106 22.21 -11.85 -16.37
C SER A 106 23.72 -11.55 -16.38
N GLY A 107 24.52 -12.58 -16.60
CA GLY A 107 25.98 -12.52 -16.47
C GLY A 107 26.66 -11.60 -17.47
N ASP A 108 27.74 -10.96 -17.03
CA ASP A 108 29.07 -11.16 -17.64
C ASP A 108 30.13 -10.54 -16.73
N THR A 109 31.25 -11.23 -16.61
CA THR A 109 32.42 -10.84 -15.82
C THR A 109 33.22 -9.75 -16.52
N GLY A 110 33.50 -8.64 -15.82
CA GLY A 110 34.41 -7.60 -16.29
C GLY A 110 35.09 -6.87 -15.14
N SER A 111 36.34 -7.23 -14.89
CA SER A 111 37.26 -6.66 -13.91
C SER A 111 37.68 -5.23 -14.27
N TYR A 112 37.73 -4.29 -13.31
CA TYR A 112 38.65 -3.14 -13.37
C TYR A 112 39.11 -2.69 -11.96
N SER A 113 40.42 -2.46 -11.90
CA SER A 113 41.30 -2.08 -10.80
C SER A 113 41.43 -0.57 -10.61
N GLY A 114 41.77 -0.08 -9.41
CA GLY A 114 42.51 1.18 -9.24
C GLY A 114 42.16 2.06 -8.02
N ASP A 115 42.94 1.88 -6.96
CA ASP A 115 43.53 2.82 -5.98
C ASP A 115 42.74 3.97 -5.31
N GLN A 116 42.91 4.00 -3.97
CA GLN A 116 42.41 4.97 -3.00
C GLN A 116 43.40 6.12 -2.78
N ASN A 117 42.89 7.33 -2.57
CA ASN A 117 43.51 8.33 -1.70
C ASN A 117 42.42 9.27 -1.12
N ILE A 118 42.36 9.34 0.20
CA ILE A 118 41.42 10.17 0.98
C ILE A 118 42.22 11.31 1.62
N GLU A 119 41.88 12.56 1.32
CA GLU A 119 42.33 13.73 2.09
C GLU A 119 41.16 14.33 2.89
N HIS A 120 41.37 14.47 4.20
CA HIS A 120 40.46 15.15 5.13
C HIS A 120 40.68 16.67 5.07
N LYS A 121 39.62 17.45 4.80
CA LYS A 121 39.60 18.89 5.10
C LYS A 121 38.53 19.21 6.16
N GLN A 122 38.99 19.91 7.20
CA GLN A 122 38.23 20.36 8.37
C GLN A 122 37.23 21.47 8.01
N PHE A 123 36.06 21.44 8.63
CA PHE A 123 35.01 22.46 8.54
C PHE A 123 35.40 23.74 9.30
N GLN A 124 35.14 24.91 8.70
CA GLN A 124 34.93 26.17 9.42
C GLN A 124 33.52 26.71 9.11
N PRO A 125 32.86 27.41 10.05
CA PRO A 125 31.47 27.84 9.88
C PRO A 125 31.39 29.26 9.32
N GLU A 126 30.66 29.45 8.22
CA GLU A 126 30.31 30.80 7.74
C GLU A 126 28.82 30.94 7.43
N ASN A 127 28.24 31.95 8.09
CA ASN A 127 27.18 32.86 7.69
C ASN A 127 25.74 32.32 7.48
N VAL A 128 24.89 32.66 8.47
CA VAL A 128 23.43 32.55 8.41
C VAL A 128 22.91 33.65 7.48
N ASN A 129 22.56 33.30 6.24
CA ASN A 129 21.80 34.18 5.36
C ASN A 129 20.30 34.06 5.68
N GLU A 130 19.66 35.21 5.92
CA GLU A 130 18.20 35.36 6.01
C GLU A 130 17.54 34.93 4.69
N TYR A 131 16.73 33.87 4.74
CA TYR A 131 15.99 33.38 3.57
C TYR A 131 14.79 34.29 3.28
N THR A 132 14.70 34.79 2.06
CA THR A 132 13.53 35.55 1.60
C THR A 132 12.34 34.62 1.30
N GLY A 133 11.11 35.14 1.39
CA GLY A 133 9.88 34.36 1.17
C GLY A 133 9.79 33.64 -0.18
N SER A 134 10.46 34.14 -1.22
CA SER A 134 10.52 33.49 -2.54
C SER A 134 11.40 32.24 -2.58
N ASP A 135 12.40 32.15 -1.71
CA ASP A 135 13.30 30.99 -1.63
C ASP A 135 12.65 29.85 -0.85
N ILE A 136 11.78 30.19 0.11
CA ILE A 136 10.95 29.23 0.85
C ILE A 136 9.93 28.58 -0.10
N GLU A 137 9.22 29.36 -0.91
CA GLU A 137 8.24 28.84 -1.88
C GLU A 137 8.88 27.99 -2.98
N LYS A 138 10.04 28.40 -3.51
CA LYS A 138 10.81 27.59 -4.47
C LYS A 138 11.30 26.29 -3.86
N ASN A 139 11.79 26.32 -2.61
CA ASN A 139 12.22 25.12 -1.91
C ASN A 139 11.06 24.18 -1.57
N GLU A 140 9.88 24.71 -1.22
CA GLU A 140 8.68 23.90 -1.04
C GLU A 140 8.23 23.23 -2.34
N LYS A 141 8.22 23.97 -3.45
CA LYS A 141 7.87 23.43 -4.76
C LYS A 141 8.84 22.34 -5.19
N LEU A 142 10.15 22.57 -5.01
CA LEU A 142 11.22 21.60 -5.28
C LEU A 142 11.11 20.36 -4.38
N ARG A 143 10.77 20.52 -3.09
CA ARG A 143 10.53 19.40 -2.16
C ARG A 143 9.29 18.58 -2.54
N LYS A 144 8.20 19.25 -2.90
CA LYS A 144 6.95 18.63 -3.38
C LYS A 144 7.18 17.85 -4.68
N ASP A 145 7.99 18.38 -5.59
CA ASP A 145 8.36 17.70 -6.85
C ASP A 145 9.34 16.53 -6.64
N LYS A 146 10.22 16.59 -5.64
CA LYS A 146 11.09 15.47 -5.27
C LYS A 146 10.30 14.28 -4.68
N LEU A 147 9.32 14.51 -3.80
CA LEU A 147 8.46 13.43 -3.29
C LEU A 147 7.63 12.77 -4.40
N ARG A 148 7.17 13.55 -5.38
CA ARG A 148 6.40 13.05 -6.53
C ARG A 148 7.17 11.98 -7.30
N ASN A 149 8.45 12.21 -7.61
CA ASN A 149 9.29 11.32 -8.43
C ASN A 149 9.97 10.16 -7.69
N ARG A 150 9.76 10.03 -6.38
CA ARG A 150 10.52 9.10 -5.53
C ARG A 150 9.90 7.72 -5.36
N VAL A 151 8.67 7.49 -5.80
CA VAL A 151 8.01 6.20 -5.60
C VAL A 151 7.25 5.83 -6.87
N ASP A 152 7.60 4.69 -7.45
CA ASP A 152 6.72 3.99 -8.36
C ASP A 152 5.64 3.32 -7.50
N LYS A 153 4.41 3.84 -7.54
CA LYS A 153 3.28 3.52 -6.65
C LYS A 153 2.10 2.93 -7.41
N CYS A 154 1.54 1.85 -6.90
CA CYS A 154 0.31 1.25 -7.40
C CYS A 154 -0.35 0.39 -6.30
N PRO A 155 -1.05 1.00 -5.32
CA PRO A 155 -1.26 2.43 -5.08
C PRO A 155 -0.38 2.98 -3.95
N LEU A 156 -0.46 4.29 -3.67
CA LEU A 156 -0.02 4.94 -2.44
C LEU A 156 -1.21 5.62 -1.79
N ILE A 157 -1.43 5.34 -0.51
CA ILE A 157 -2.54 5.86 0.29
C ILE A 157 -1.97 6.71 1.43
N ARG A 158 -2.43 7.95 1.50
CA ARG A 158 -2.02 8.90 2.53
C ARG A 158 -3.15 9.83 2.88
N PHE A 159 -3.04 10.52 4.01
CA PHE A 159 -3.89 11.68 4.24
C PHE A 159 -3.53 12.79 3.25
N GLY A 160 -4.54 13.55 2.83
CA GLY A 160 -4.34 14.67 1.93
C GLY A 160 -3.78 15.90 2.63
N GLN A 161 -3.74 17.02 1.90
CA GLN A 161 -3.27 18.31 2.39
C GLN A 161 -4.35 19.03 3.20
N SER A 162 -5.61 18.84 2.81
CA SER A 162 -6.76 19.39 3.52
C SER A 162 -7.05 18.56 4.77
N PRO A 163 -7.50 19.18 5.87
CA PRO A 163 -8.03 18.44 7.02
C PRO A 163 -9.05 17.41 6.57
N ASN A 164 -9.02 16.24 7.18
CA ASN A 164 -9.99 15.18 6.91
C ASN A 164 -10.05 14.72 5.44
N SER A 165 -8.93 14.70 4.72
CA SER A 165 -8.88 14.14 3.36
C SER A 165 -8.01 12.90 3.29
N ILE A 166 -8.35 11.98 2.39
CA ILE A 166 -7.52 10.83 2.01
C ILE A 166 -7.21 10.95 0.54
N ARG A 167 -5.95 10.75 0.17
CA ARG A 167 -5.51 10.71 -1.22
C ARG A 167 -5.05 9.31 -1.59
N ILE A 168 -5.59 8.84 -2.72
CA ILE A 168 -5.16 7.63 -3.42
C ILE A 168 -4.31 8.08 -4.60
N GLU A 169 -3.04 7.71 -4.63
CA GLU A 169 -2.12 8.05 -5.72
C GLU A 169 -1.63 6.78 -6.45
N PHE A 170 -1.43 6.87 -7.75
CA PHE A 170 -0.91 5.75 -8.55
C PHE A 170 -0.23 6.26 -9.83
N ASN A 171 0.67 5.44 -10.37
CA ASN A 171 1.31 5.72 -11.65
C ASN A 171 0.49 5.13 -12.81
N SER A 172 0.43 5.86 -13.91
CA SER A 172 0.11 5.33 -15.23
C SER A 172 1.37 5.28 -16.10
N ILE A 173 1.28 4.64 -17.26
CA ILE A 173 2.36 4.61 -18.26
C ILE A 173 2.72 6.02 -18.75
N ARG A 174 1.73 6.92 -18.85
CA ARG A 174 1.90 8.27 -19.41
C ARG A 174 2.09 9.35 -18.37
N ASN A 175 1.49 9.18 -17.20
CA ASN A 175 1.54 10.14 -16.10
C ASN A 175 1.90 9.42 -14.79
N PRO A 176 3.06 9.72 -14.19
CA PRO A 176 3.49 9.08 -12.95
C PRO A 176 2.69 9.51 -11.70
N HIS A 177 1.81 10.51 -11.79
CA HIS A 177 1.17 11.12 -10.62
C HIS A 177 -0.33 11.31 -10.82
N LEU A 178 -1.06 10.23 -11.11
CA LEU A 178 -2.52 10.25 -11.05
C LEU A 178 -2.95 10.12 -9.59
N PHE A 179 -4.04 10.80 -9.23
CA PHE A 179 -4.57 10.76 -7.88
C PHE A 179 -6.07 10.96 -7.83
N VAL A 180 -6.69 10.40 -6.80
CA VAL A 180 -8.07 10.63 -6.39
C VAL A 180 -8.04 11.16 -4.98
N ASP A 181 -8.62 12.34 -4.77
CA ASP A 181 -8.84 12.89 -3.44
C ASP A 181 -10.24 12.54 -2.96
N LEU A 182 -10.32 12.06 -1.72
CA LEU A 182 -11.57 11.94 -0.98
C LEU A 182 -11.66 13.17 -0.08
N ASP A 183 -12.57 14.06 -0.46
CA ASP A 183 -12.60 15.44 -0.01
C ASP A 183 -13.15 15.58 1.42
N SER A 184 -12.82 16.71 2.07
CA SER A 184 -13.15 17.01 3.47
C SER A 184 -14.64 16.97 3.78
N ASP A 185 -15.49 17.26 2.79
CA ASP A 185 -16.94 17.36 2.99
C ASP A 185 -17.56 16.00 3.33
N VAL A 186 -17.03 14.93 2.71
CA VAL A 186 -17.45 13.56 2.97
C VAL A 186 -17.02 13.12 4.38
N PHE A 187 -15.80 13.48 4.78
CA PHE A 187 -15.28 13.12 6.09
C PHE A 187 -15.71 14.05 7.23
N GLY A 188 -16.20 15.26 6.92
CA GLY A 188 -16.68 16.23 7.90
C GLY A 188 -17.94 15.76 8.63
N MET A 189 -18.69 14.85 8.01
CA MET A 189 -19.86 14.18 8.59
C MET A 189 -19.51 13.02 9.53
N ILE A 190 -18.24 12.61 9.54
CA ILE A 190 -17.79 11.37 10.16
C ILE A 190 -16.78 11.68 11.28
N LYS A 191 -17.30 12.29 12.34
CA LYS A 191 -16.50 12.74 13.49
C LYS A 191 -16.38 11.64 14.53
N SER A 192 -15.13 11.29 14.82
CA SER A 192 -14.79 10.42 15.96
C SER A 192 -14.73 11.23 17.25
N SER A 193 -14.88 10.58 18.40
CA SER A 193 -14.68 11.20 19.71
C SER A 193 -13.77 10.34 20.59
N LYS A 194 -13.14 10.94 21.60
CA LYS A 194 -12.30 10.17 22.55
C LYS A 194 -13.10 9.14 23.35
N LYS A 195 -14.40 9.39 23.60
CA LYS A 195 -15.27 8.49 24.38
C LYS A 195 -15.93 7.41 23.53
N ASN A 196 -16.16 7.69 22.24
CA ASN A 196 -16.71 6.76 21.27
C ASN A 196 -15.88 6.87 19.98
N PRO A 197 -14.80 6.10 19.84
CA PRO A 197 -14.00 6.10 18.63
C PRO A 197 -14.82 5.53 17.48
N HIS A 198 -14.93 6.28 16.39
CA HIS A 198 -15.60 5.80 15.19
C HIS A 198 -14.56 5.29 14.18
N TYR A 199 -14.81 4.08 13.70
CA TYR A 199 -14.07 3.45 12.61
C TYR A 199 -14.92 3.50 11.35
N ASN A 200 -14.30 3.85 10.22
CA ASN A 200 -14.96 3.85 8.93
C ASN A 200 -14.25 2.92 7.97
N LEU A 201 -15.04 2.17 7.19
CA LEU A 201 -14.48 1.28 6.18
C LEU A 201 -14.07 2.12 4.98
N ILE A 202 -12.78 2.21 4.71
CA ILE A 202 -12.26 2.86 3.51
C ILE A 202 -11.98 1.76 2.49
N THR A 203 -12.66 1.83 1.35
CA THR A 203 -12.43 0.90 0.24
C THR A 203 -12.18 1.67 -1.03
N PHE A 204 -11.20 1.25 -1.83
CA PHE A 204 -11.06 1.73 -3.19
C PHE A 204 -10.79 0.57 -4.14
N SER A 205 -11.35 0.66 -5.34
CA SER A 205 -11.16 -0.29 -6.42
C SER A 205 -10.56 0.42 -7.63
N ILE A 206 -9.62 -0.24 -8.30
CA ILE A 206 -8.98 0.25 -9.52
C ILE A 206 -9.24 -0.76 -10.63
N GLN A 207 -9.71 -0.26 -11.77
CA GLN A 207 -9.91 -1.03 -12.99
C GLN A 207 -9.20 -0.32 -14.14
N ASP A 208 -8.27 -1.00 -14.79
CA ASP A 208 -7.63 -0.53 -16.02
C ASP A 208 -8.37 -1.06 -17.26
N ASN A 209 -8.11 -0.45 -18.42
CA ASN A 209 -8.78 -0.77 -19.67
C ASN A 209 -10.32 -0.76 -19.58
N PHE A 210 -10.86 0.08 -18.70
CA PHE A 210 -12.28 0.23 -18.48
C PHE A 210 -12.91 0.97 -19.66
N ASP A 211 -14.07 0.50 -20.10
CA ASP A 211 -14.84 1.11 -21.18
C ASP A 211 -15.89 2.07 -20.61
N PHE A 212 -15.80 3.33 -21.01
CA PHE A 212 -16.71 4.40 -20.57
C PHE A 212 -17.87 4.63 -21.55
N GLY A 213 -18.11 3.70 -22.48
CA GLY A 213 -19.17 3.83 -23.51
C GLY A 213 -18.75 4.68 -24.71
N GLY A 214 -17.44 4.87 -24.91
CA GLY A 214 -16.85 5.66 -25.98
C GLY A 214 -15.77 4.89 -26.76
N ILE A 215 -15.00 5.58 -27.60
CA ILE A 215 -13.89 4.97 -28.37
C ILE A 215 -12.69 4.67 -27.44
N GLU A 216 -12.61 5.36 -26.31
CA GLU A 216 -11.40 5.42 -25.50
C GLU A 216 -11.55 4.67 -24.18
N LYS A 217 -10.53 3.85 -23.89
CA LYS A 217 -10.42 3.11 -22.64
C LYS A 217 -9.50 3.84 -21.68
N GLY A 218 -9.64 3.55 -20.40
CA GLY A 218 -8.81 4.18 -19.38
C GLY A 218 -8.85 3.48 -18.03
N ILE A 219 -8.39 4.21 -17.02
CA ILE A 219 -8.39 3.76 -15.63
C ILE A 219 -9.64 4.32 -14.95
N LYS A 220 -10.43 3.46 -14.32
CA LYS A 220 -11.51 3.83 -13.41
C LYS A 220 -11.09 3.54 -11.97
N VAL A 221 -11.34 4.51 -11.08
CA VAL A 221 -11.17 4.35 -9.65
C VAL A 221 -12.49 4.65 -8.95
N ASP A 222 -13.02 3.65 -8.24
CA ASP A 222 -14.20 3.83 -7.38
C ASP A 222 -13.74 3.81 -5.93
N ALA A 223 -14.17 4.79 -5.14
CA ALA A 223 -13.84 4.92 -3.73
C ALA A 223 -15.11 4.99 -2.88
N PHE A 224 -15.07 4.26 -1.78
CA PHE A 224 -16.18 4.03 -0.88
C PHE A 224 -15.78 4.38 0.53
N ILE A 225 -16.74 4.90 1.29
CA ILE A 225 -16.64 5.06 2.73
C ILE A 225 -17.83 4.35 3.33
N ASP A 226 -17.55 3.48 4.30
CA ASP A 226 -18.52 2.55 4.86
C ASP A 226 -19.08 1.64 3.74
N ASP A 227 -20.38 1.73 3.47
CA ASP A 227 -21.07 1.01 2.40
C ASP A 227 -21.39 1.90 1.17
N ALA A 228 -21.10 3.20 1.25
CA ALA A 228 -21.49 4.17 0.24
C ALA A 228 -20.37 4.45 -0.78
N LEU A 229 -20.73 4.45 -2.07
CA LEU A 229 -19.87 4.96 -3.15
C LEU A 229 -19.80 6.48 -3.05
N VAL A 230 -18.64 7.02 -2.69
CA VAL A 230 -18.46 8.46 -2.47
C VAL A 230 -17.81 9.16 -3.65
N LYS A 231 -17.03 8.44 -4.47
CA LYS A 231 -16.35 9.03 -5.63
C LYS A 231 -16.05 7.97 -6.69
N THR A 232 -16.36 8.31 -7.94
CA THR A 232 -15.85 7.62 -9.12
C THR A 232 -15.02 8.61 -9.92
N GLN A 233 -13.76 8.26 -10.18
CA GLN A 233 -12.86 9.07 -10.99
C GLN A 233 -12.37 8.25 -12.19
N SER A 234 -12.43 8.86 -13.36
CA SER A 234 -12.01 8.25 -14.62
C SER A 234 -10.81 8.99 -15.19
N PHE A 235 -9.88 8.23 -15.76
CA PHE A 235 -8.66 8.72 -16.42
C PHE A 235 -8.56 8.10 -17.81
N GLU A 236 -9.16 8.76 -18.79
CA GLU A 236 -9.14 8.35 -20.20
C GLU A 236 -7.72 8.41 -20.78
N LYS A 237 -7.43 7.60 -21.81
CA LYS A 237 -6.11 7.50 -22.46
C LYS A 237 -4.95 7.17 -21.53
N ASN A 238 -5.24 6.64 -20.34
CA ASN A 238 -4.23 6.19 -19.39
C ASN A 238 -4.31 4.68 -19.25
N SER A 239 -3.16 4.08 -18.92
CA SER A 239 -3.04 2.67 -18.61
C SER A 239 -2.22 2.52 -17.36
N LEU A 240 -2.64 1.63 -16.47
CA LEU A 240 -2.08 1.55 -15.12
C LEU A 240 -0.65 0.99 -15.18
N LYS A 241 0.29 1.65 -14.50
CA LYS A 241 1.63 1.10 -14.29
C LYS A 241 1.60 0.18 -13.08
N ILE A 242 1.32 -1.10 -13.30
CA ILE A 242 1.28 -2.12 -12.23
C ILE A 242 2.64 -2.23 -11.56
N ASN A 243 2.65 -2.22 -10.23
CA ASN A 243 3.87 -2.42 -9.43
C ASN A 243 3.85 -3.76 -8.68
N ASN A 244 4.97 -4.49 -8.72
CA ASN A 244 5.21 -5.74 -7.98
C ASN A 244 6.12 -5.59 -6.76
N GLY A 245 6.53 -4.37 -6.45
CA GLY A 245 7.32 -4.03 -5.29
C GLY A 245 6.58 -4.32 -3.99
N PRO A 246 7.31 -4.23 -2.87
CA PRO A 246 6.77 -4.55 -1.55
C PRO A 246 5.59 -3.63 -1.19
N ILE A 247 4.82 -4.07 -0.20
CA ILE A 247 3.93 -3.17 0.53
C ILE A 247 4.71 -2.55 1.68
N VAL A 248 4.67 -1.22 1.78
CA VAL A 248 5.26 -0.48 2.89
C VAL A 248 4.15 0.18 3.67
N LEU A 249 4.04 -0.16 4.96
CA LEU A 249 3.08 0.40 5.90
C LEU A 249 3.74 1.48 6.76
N PHE A 250 2.95 2.44 7.19
CA PHE A 250 3.33 3.49 8.15
C PHE A 250 4.62 4.21 7.74
N ALA A 251 4.79 4.45 6.43
CA ALA A 251 5.97 5.14 5.93
C ALA A 251 5.99 6.57 6.50
N SER A 252 7.03 6.89 7.26
CA SER A 252 7.27 8.28 7.66
C SER A 252 7.59 9.10 6.41
N ASN A 253 6.89 10.23 6.25
CA ASN A 253 7.52 11.33 5.53
C ASN A 253 8.72 11.71 6.37
N ARG A 254 9.92 11.72 5.78
CA ARG A 254 11.16 12.14 6.46
C ARG A 254 11.06 13.58 7.03
N ASP A 255 10.02 14.32 6.66
CA ASP A 255 9.69 15.66 7.13
C ASP A 255 8.79 15.69 8.39
N LEU A 256 8.35 14.54 8.92
CA LEU A 256 7.53 14.42 10.14
C LEU A 256 8.31 13.84 11.35
N ASP A 257 9.63 13.67 11.21
CA ASP A 257 10.53 13.27 12.29
C ASP A 257 10.64 14.41 13.31
N GLY A 258 9.59 14.59 14.12
CA GLY A 258 9.52 15.61 15.15
C GLY A 258 8.12 15.95 15.70
N VAL A 259 7.04 15.37 15.19
CA VAL A 259 5.68 15.88 15.51
C VAL A 259 4.79 14.81 16.16
N GLY A 260 4.68 14.88 17.50
CA GLY A 260 3.53 14.43 18.28
C GLY A 260 3.20 12.92 18.29
N ILE A 261 2.43 12.51 19.30
CA ILE A 261 1.80 11.18 19.30
C ILE A 261 0.72 11.18 18.22
N VAL A 262 0.82 10.26 17.25
CA VAL A 262 -0.20 10.13 16.20
C VAL A 262 -1.32 9.24 16.70
N ASP A 263 -2.44 9.85 17.07
CA ASP A 263 -3.65 9.14 17.49
C ASP A 263 -4.50 8.77 16.26
N ALA A 264 -4.10 7.73 15.53
CA ALA A 264 -4.88 7.16 14.44
C ALA A 264 -4.55 5.68 14.27
N ASP A 265 -5.53 4.88 13.85
CA ASP A 265 -5.37 3.45 13.60
C ASP A 265 -5.96 3.03 12.26
N ILE A 266 -5.37 2.00 11.65
CA ILE A 266 -6.06 1.16 10.66
C ILE A 266 -6.38 -0.21 11.24
N VAL A 267 -7.42 -0.85 10.71
CA VAL A 267 -7.79 -2.23 11.06
C VAL A 267 -8.00 -3.06 9.80
N ASP A 268 -7.52 -4.30 9.83
CA ASP A 268 -7.79 -5.33 8.81
C ASP A 268 -7.52 -4.89 7.36
N LEU A 269 -6.34 -4.33 7.08
CA LEU A 269 -5.94 -3.97 5.72
C LEU A 269 -5.92 -5.22 4.84
N THR A 270 -6.79 -5.24 3.83
CA THR A 270 -7.00 -6.41 2.97
C THR A 270 -6.89 -6.00 1.50
N TYR A 271 -6.14 -6.79 0.74
CA TYR A 271 -6.06 -6.72 -0.71
C TYR A 271 -7.08 -7.67 -1.34
N TYR A 272 -7.69 -7.24 -2.43
CA TYR A 272 -8.58 -8.06 -3.25
C TYR A 272 -8.06 -8.04 -4.68
N ASN A 273 -7.86 -9.20 -5.29
CA ASN A 273 -7.47 -9.27 -6.70
C ASN A 273 -8.66 -9.02 -7.65
N TYR A 274 -9.66 -8.26 -7.24
CA TYR A 274 -10.80 -7.91 -8.07
C TYR A 274 -11.32 -6.55 -7.65
N ALA A 275 -12.04 -5.90 -8.56
CA ALA A 275 -12.77 -4.69 -8.23
C ALA A 275 -13.98 -5.07 -7.37
N LEU A 276 -13.98 -4.66 -6.10
CA LEU A 276 -15.07 -4.88 -5.17
C LEU A 276 -16.31 -4.12 -5.67
N LYS A 277 -17.45 -4.80 -5.64
CA LYS A 277 -18.76 -4.20 -5.91
C LYS A 277 -19.45 -3.76 -4.62
N THR A 278 -20.46 -2.92 -4.74
CA THR A 278 -21.22 -2.38 -3.60
C THR A 278 -21.75 -3.50 -2.69
N GLU A 279 -22.26 -4.61 -3.24
CA GLU A 279 -22.80 -5.71 -2.43
C GLU A 279 -21.72 -6.44 -1.62
N GLU A 280 -20.51 -6.53 -2.17
CA GLU A 280 -19.36 -7.14 -1.49
C GLU A 280 -18.84 -6.22 -0.37
N ILE A 281 -18.89 -4.90 -0.60
CA ILE A 281 -18.49 -3.88 0.37
C ILE A 281 -19.51 -3.82 1.52
N ASP A 282 -20.80 -3.82 1.22
CA ASP A 282 -21.87 -3.91 2.22
C ASP A 282 -21.70 -5.15 3.11
N SER A 283 -21.36 -6.30 2.52
CA SER A 283 -21.04 -7.50 3.30
C SER A 283 -19.80 -7.35 4.20
N ILE A 284 -18.76 -6.62 3.76
CA ILE A 284 -17.57 -6.36 4.58
C ILE A 284 -17.92 -5.41 5.72
N TYR A 285 -18.67 -4.35 5.44
CA TYR A 285 -19.11 -3.34 6.40
C TYR A 285 -19.97 -3.97 7.50
N ASN A 286 -21.03 -4.69 7.13
CA ASN A 286 -21.95 -5.34 8.07
C ASN A 286 -21.28 -6.41 8.94
N LYS A 287 -20.23 -7.05 8.43
CA LYS A 287 -19.44 -8.01 9.20
C LYS A 287 -18.62 -7.34 10.30
N GLY A 288 -18.22 -6.09 10.10
CA GLY A 288 -17.31 -5.37 10.99
C GLY A 288 -15.92 -6.00 11.05
N PHE A 289 -15.13 -5.54 12.02
CA PHE A 289 -13.85 -6.15 12.38
C PHE A 289 -13.88 -6.69 13.81
N LYS A 290 -12.91 -7.54 14.15
CA LYS A 290 -12.72 -8.00 15.52
C LYS A 290 -11.67 -7.15 16.21
N GLU A 291 -11.97 -6.68 17.41
CA GLU A 291 -10.99 -6.00 18.25
C GLU A 291 -9.89 -6.98 18.68
N GLN A 292 -8.74 -6.86 18.04
CA GLN A 292 -7.55 -7.63 18.36
C GLN A 292 -6.31 -6.79 18.10
N VAL A 293 -5.20 -7.16 18.75
CA VAL A 293 -3.90 -6.49 18.55
C VAL A 293 -3.44 -6.67 17.10
N CYS A 294 -2.80 -5.63 16.55
CA CYS A 294 -2.17 -5.68 15.24
C CYS A 294 -1.31 -6.94 15.04
N GLN A 295 -1.59 -7.68 13.97
CA GLN A 295 -0.86 -8.84 13.51
C GLN A 295 -0.37 -8.60 12.09
N LEU A 296 0.91 -8.88 11.87
CA LEU A 296 1.58 -8.83 10.58
C LEU A 296 1.72 -10.25 9.99
N PRO A 297 2.04 -10.40 8.69
CA PRO A 297 2.00 -11.71 8.02
C PRO A 297 2.89 -12.81 8.60
N ASP A 298 4.03 -12.43 9.19
CA ASP A 298 4.94 -13.30 9.92
C ASP A 298 4.30 -13.92 11.17
N SER A 299 3.53 -13.12 11.92
CA SER A 299 2.86 -13.55 13.15
C SER A 299 1.77 -14.59 12.92
N TRP A 300 1.25 -14.72 11.69
CA TRP A 300 0.26 -15.75 11.35
C TRP A 300 0.90 -17.12 11.11
N ARG A 301 2.19 -17.16 10.75
CA ARG A 301 2.90 -18.40 10.44
C ARG A 301 3.40 -19.13 11.71
N SER A 302 3.47 -18.45 12.85
CA SER A 302 4.02 -19.00 14.10
C SER A 302 3.13 -20.04 14.83
N LYS A 303 2.01 -20.50 14.24
CA LYS A 303 1.20 -21.61 14.77
C LYS A 303 1.13 -22.85 13.87
N LYS A 304 2.19 -23.12 13.10
CA LYS A 304 2.45 -24.45 12.50
C LYS A 304 3.88 -24.93 12.73
N LEU A 305 4.41 -24.78 13.94
CA LEU A 305 5.32 -25.80 14.45
C LEU A 305 4.45 -27.02 14.74
N ASN A 306 4.37 -27.95 13.78
CA ASN A 306 4.03 -29.33 14.06
C ASN A 306 5.12 -29.84 15.01
N ASN A 307 5.00 -29.55 16.29
CA ASN A 307 5.63 -30.36 17.31
C ASN A 307 4.98 -31.73 17.17
N ASN A 308 5.60 -32.59 16.36
CA ASN A 308 5.33 -34.02 16.34
C ASN A 308 5.72 -34.53 17.73
N TYR A 309 4.84 -34.37 18.71
CA TYR A 309 4.90 -35.13 19.94
C TYR A 309 4.66 -36.59 19.54
N ARG A 310 5.74 -37.32 19.24
CA ARG A 310 5.69 -38.77 19.22
C ARG A 310 5.32 -39.18 20.64
N LYS A 311 4.08 -39.61 20.82
CA LYS A 311 3.65 -40.30 22.03
C LYS A 311 4.51 -41.56 22.15
N ILE A 312 5.37 -41.62 23.16
CA ILE A 312 6.08 -42.85 23.51
C ILE A 312 5.00 -43.83 23.97
N ASN A 313 4.64 -44.79 23.13
CA ASN A 313 3.86 -45.94 23.54
C ASN A 313 4.84 -47.04 23.96
N LEU A 314 4.63 -47.61 25.14
CA LEU A 314 5.37 -48.75 25.72
C LEU A 314 5.37 -50.04 24.88
N TYR A 315 4.80 -50.03 23.67
CA TYR A 315 4.69 -51.19 22.79
C TYR A 315 5.75 -51.28 21.69
N ASN A 316 6.70 -50.34 21.63
CA ASN A 316 7.77 -50.39 20.62
C ASN A 316 8.95 -51.32 20.99
N GLU A 317 8.92 -52.02 22.13
CA GLU A 317 9.99 -52.95 22.54
C GLU A 317 9.76 -54.42 22.14
N THR A 318 8.69 -54.78 21.42
CA THR A 318 8.42 -56.20 21.07
C THR A 318 8.69 -56.57 19.60
N LYS A 319 9.49 -55.76 18.87
CA LYS A 319 10.05 -56.17 17.57
C LYS A 319 11.58 -56.12 17.53
N GLN A 320 12.20 -56.44 18.67
CA GLN A 320 13.59 -56.90 18.72
C GLN A 320 13.63 -58.24 19.46
N ILE A 321 13.05 -59.26 18.83
CA ILE A 321 13.50 -60.66 18.93
C ILE A 321 13.40 -61.22 17.50
#